data_AF-A0A4S4B6Q5-F1
#
_entry.id   AF-A0A4S4B6Q5-F1
#
_cell.length_a   1.000
_cell.length_b   1.000
_cell.length_c   1.000
_cell.angle_alpha   90.00
_cell.angle_beta   90.00
_cell.angle_gamma   90.00
#
_symmetry.space_group_name_H-M   'P 1'
#
loop_
_entity.id
_entity.type
_entity.pdbx_description
1 polymer ?
#
loop_
_entity_poly.entity_id
_entity_poly.type
_entity_poly.pdbx_seq_one_letter_code
_entity_poly.pdbx_strand_id
1 'polypeptide(L)'
;MGLGGGSVAVLGAVAVAVGRTQNIPAFNTLGAGILAALPLFFAIMTVLGIRQMDEYGRQLHARAASVAFLVVMLLAGTLISLEAVLNFHTPPWALYVAGMGVWGIVGCVLAARDGRMK
;
A
#
# COMPACT_ATOMS: atom_id res chain seq x y z
N MET A 1 -6.94 10.59 1.98
CA MET A 1 -5.86 9.76 2.59
C MET A 1 -4.81 9.30 1.58
N GLY A 2 -5.20 8.92 0.34
CA GLY A 2 -4.25 8.41 -0.67
C GLY A 2 -3.12 9.36 -1.10
N LEU A 3 -3.40 10.67 -1.23
CA LEU A 3 -2.39 11.63 -1.66
C LEU A 3 -1.31 11.92 -0.59
N GLY A 4 -1.70 11.99 0.69
CA GLY A 4 -0.77 12.23 1.80
C GLY A 4 0.21 11.07 2.00
N GLY A 5 -0.31 9.85 2.15
CA GLY A 5 0.55 8.67 2.32
C GLY A 5 1.41 8.35 1.09
N GLY A 6 0.87 8.54 -0.12
CA GLY A 6 1.64 8.38 -1.36
C GLY A 6 2.77 9.40 -1.47
N SER A 7 2.52 10.66 -1.11
CA SER A 7 3.57 11.69 -1.12
C SER A 7 4.68 11.43 -0.11
N VAL A 8 4.36 10.95 1.11
CA VAL A 8 5.36 10.55 2.10
C VAL A 8 6.18 9.35 1.62
N ALA A 9 5.55 8.39 0.94
CA ALA A 9 6.24 7.26 0.33
C ALA A 9 7.22 7.68 -0.77
N VAL A 10 6.80 8.59 -1.65
CA VAL A 10 7.66 9.15 -2.69
C VAL A 10 8.83 9.92 -2.08
N LEU A 11 8.60 10.75 -1.06
CA LEU A 11 9.66 11.48 -0.38
C LEU A 11 10.67 10.54 0.30
N GLY A 12 10.21 9.48 0.97
CA GLY A 12 11.08 8.47 1.55
C GLY A 12 11.92 7.74 0.49
N ALA A 13 11.30 7.37 -0.64
CA ALA A 13 12.00 6.72 -1.76
C ALA A 13 13.04 7.63 -2.42
N VAL A 14 12.72 8.91 -2.62
CA VAL A 14 13.66 9.92 -3.15
C VAL A 14 14.81 10.14 -2.17
N ALA A 15 14.55 10.23 -0.87
CA ALA A 15 15.60 10.39 0.15
C ALA A 15 16.57 9.20 0.15
N VAL A 16 16.09 7.96 0.05
CA VAL A 16 16.95 6.77 -0.10
C VAL A 16 17.73 6.81 -1.41
N ALA A 17 17.10 7.15 -2.53
CA ALA A 17 17.74 7.19 -3.84
C ALA A 17 18.86 8.24 -3.89
N VAL A 18 18.62 9.44 -3.37
CA VAL A 18 19.62 10.51 -3.25
C VAL A 18 20.72 10.12 -2.27
N GLY A 19 20.37 9.55 -1.11
CA GLY A 19 21.34 9.08 -0.11
C GLY A 19 22.29 8.01 -0.65
N ARG A 20 21.80 7.10 -1.48
CA ARG A 20 22.63 6.06 -2.14
C ARG A 20 23.47 6.61 -3.28
N THR A 21 22.91 7.49 -4.12
CA THR A 21 23.62 8.05 -5.29
C THR A 21 24.70 9.05 -4.89
N GLN A 22 24.47 9.83 -3.83
CA GLN A 22 25.43 10.84 -3.35
C GLN A 22 26.31 10.35 -2.19
N ASN A 23 26.20 9.08 -1.77
CA ASN A 23 26.90 8.52 -0.62
C ASN A 23 26.71 9.34 0.68
N ILE A 24 25.48 9.82 0.92
CA ILE A 24 25.13 10.59 2.13
C ILE A 24 24.39 9.65 3.11
N PRO A 25 25.05 9.16 4.17
CA PRO A 25 24.48 8.14 5.06
C PRO A 25 23.21 8.62 5.76
N ALA A 26 23.15 9.90 6.12
CA ALA A 26 22.01 10.51 6.80
C ALA A 26 20.71 10.48 5.96
N PHE A 27 20.80 10.70 4.64
CA PHE A 27 19.64 10.63 3.76
C PHE A 27 19.19 9.20 3.51
N ASN A 28 20.14 8.25 3.43
CA ASN A 28 19.83 6.84 3.29
C ASN A 28 19.11 6.28 4.53
N THR A 29 19.59 6.59 5.74
CA THR A 29 18.95 6.13 7.00
C THR A 29 17.62 6.81 7.25
N LEU A 30 17.50 8.11 6.97
CA LEU A 30 16.25 8.86 7.10
C LEU A 30 15.19 8.34 6.13
N GLY A 31 15.55 8.16 4.86
CA GLY A 31 14.64 7.59 3.87
C GLY A 31 14.20 6.17 4.23
N ALA A 32 15.12 5.32 4.70
CA ALA A 32 14.80 3.97 5.15
C ALA A 32 13.87 3.97 6.37
N GLY A 33 14.10 4.88 7.32
CA GLY A 33 13.23 5.06 8.49
C GLY A 33 11.81 5.51 8.12
N ILE A 34 11.68 6.46 7.19
CA ILE A 34 10.37 6.88 6.67
C ILE A 34 9.66 5.71 6.00
N LEU A 35 10.37 4.97 5.14
CA LEU A 35 9.78 3.83 4.45
C LEU A 35 9.38 2.69 5.40
N ALA A 36 10.16 2.45 6.45
CA ALA A 36 9.85 1.46 7.48
C ALA A 36 8.64 1.86 8.35
N ALA A 37 8.41 3.17 8.54
CA ALA A 37 7.28 3.68 9.32
C ALA A 37 5.96 3.77 8.51
N LEU A 38 6.01 3.71 7.18
CA LEU A 38 4.83 3.82 6.32
C LEU A 38 3.71 2.83 6.63
N PRO A 39 3.97 1.52 6.84
CA PRO A 39 2.91 0.58 7.19
C PRO A 39 2.18 0.98 8.46
N LEU A 40 2.93 1.45 9.48
CA LEU A 40 2.37 1.92 10.74
C LEU A 40 1.54 3.18 10.55
N PHE A 41 2.03 4.14 9.76
CA PHE A 41 1.31 5.36 9.40
C PHE A 41 -0.03 5.04 8.70
N PHE A 42 -0.01 4.16 7.69
CA PHE A 42 -1.23 3.75 6.99
C PHE A 42 -2.19 2.98 7.92
N ALA A 43 -1.69 2.14 8.81
CA ALA A 43 -2.51 1.44 9.79
C ALA A 43 -3.22 2.42 10.74
N ILE A 44 -2.48 3.38 11.33
CA ILE A 44 -3.03 4.41 12.22
C ILE A 44 -4.09 5.24 11.48
N MET A 45 -3.76 5.71 10.27
CA MET A 45 -4.68 6.50 9.46
C MET A 45 -5.95 5.71 9.09
N THR A 46 -5.81 4.43 8.77
CA THR A 46 -6.96 3.56 8.49
C THR A 46 -7.85 3.41 9.72
N VAL A 47 -7.27 3.20 10.91
CA VAL A 47 -8.04 3.12 12.17
C VAL A 47 -8.76 4.42 12.47
N LEU A 48 -8.09 5.57 12.31
CA LEU A 48 -8.71 6.88 12.51
C LEU A 48 -9.85 7.12 11.52
N GLY A 49 -9.67 6.74 10.24
CA GLY A 49 -10.71 6.82 9.22
C GLY A 49 -11.93 5.95 9.57
N ILE A 50 -11.69 4.70 9.96
CA ILE A 50 -12.74 3.75 10.37
C ILE A 50 -13.54 4.28 11.57
N ARG A 51 -12.87 4.91 12.55
CA ARG A 51 -13.53 5.47 13.73
C ARG A 51 -14.48 6.63 13.43
N GLN A 52 -14.29 7.31 12.31
CA GLN A 52 -15.12 8.44 11.87
C GLN A 52 -16.24 8.00 10.93
N MET A 53 -16.32 6.71 10.59
CA MET A 53 -17.32 6.17 9.67
C MET A 53 -18.56 5.65 10.39
N ASP A 54 -19.70 5.88 9.74
CA ASP A 54 -20.95 5.21 10.06
C ASP A 54 -20.85 3.68 9.88
N GLU A 55 -21.85 2.97 10.38
CA GLU A 55 -21.86 1.50 10.33
C GLU A 55 -21.85 0.96 8.89
N TYR A 56 -22.55 1.67 7.98
CA TYR A 56 -22.60 1.33 6.56
C TYR A 56 -21.23 1.49 5.88
N GLY A 57 -20.57 2.64 6.07
CA GLY A 57 -19.23 2.89 5.54
C GLY A 57 -18.20 1.89 6.09
N ARG A 58 -18.29 1.55 7.37
CA ARG A 58 -17.42 0.53 7.98
C ARG A 58 -17.55 -0.83 7.31
N GLN A 59 -18.77 -1.30 7.05
CA GLN A 59 -18.99 -2.58 6.38
C GLN A 59 -18.51 -2.55 4.92
N LEU A 60 -18.71 -1.44 4.22
CA LEU A 60 -18.23 -1.28 2.85
C LEU A 60 -16.70 -1.35 2.78
N HIS A 61 -16.00 -0.62 3.64
CA HIS A 61 -14.54 -0.63 3.71
C HIS A 61 -13.99 -1.99 4.17
N ALA A 62 -14.68 -2.68 5.07
CA ALA A 62 -14.31 -4.04 5.47
C ALA A 62 -14.40 -5.01 4.29
N ARG A 63 -15.47 -4.95 3.49
CA ARG A 63 -15.61 -5.76 2.26
C ARG A 63 -14.54 -5.41 1.23
N ALA A 64 -14.27 -4.11 1.04
CA ALA A 64 -13.20 -3.62 0.17
C ALA A 64 -11.84 -4.21 0.55
N ALA A 65 -11.50 -4.09 1.84
CA ALA A 65 -10.24 -4.59 2.39
C ALA A 65 -10.12 -6.11 2.28
N SER A 66 -11.21 -6.84 2.51
CA SER A 66 -11.26 -8.30 2.39
C SER A 66 -10.96 -8.76 0.96
N VAL A 67 -11.59 -8.12 -0.03
CA VAL A 67 -11.36 -8.43 -1.46
C VAL A 67 -9.92 -8.09 -1.86
N ALA A 68 -9.45 -6.90 -1.48
CA ALA A 68 -8.08 -6.48 -1.78
C ALA A 68 -7.05 -7.43 -1.14
N PHE A 69 -7.26 -7.82 0.12
CA PHE A 69 -6.43 -8.77 0.82
C PHE A 69 -6.40 -10.14 0.12
N LEU A 70 -7.56 -10.68 -0.26
CA LEU A 70 -7.66 -11.97 -0.95
C LEU A 70 -6.89 -11.96 -2.28
N VAL A 71 -7.04 -10.90 -3.08
CA VAL A 71 -6.33 -10.76 -4.35
C VAL A 71 -4.81 -10.68 -4.15
N VAL A 72 -4.35 -9.85 -3.21
CA VAL A 72 -2.91 -9.71 -2.93
C VAL A 72 -2.32 -10.99 -2.34
N MET A 73 -3.05 -11.67 -1.47
CA MET A 73 -2.64 -12.95 -0.90
C MET A 73 -2.48 -14.03 -1.98
N LEU A 74 -3.43 -14.14 -2.91
CA LEU A 74 -3.34 -15.07 -4.05
C LEU A 74 -2.14 -14.75 -4.94
N LEU A 75 -1.93 -13.46 -5.26
CA LEU A 75 -0.81 -13.01 -6.07
C LEU A 75 0.53 -13.29 -5.39
N ALA A 76 0.66 -12.98 -4.10
CA ALA A 76 1.86 -13.27 -3.33
C ALA A 76 2.13 -14.79 -3.24
N GLY A 77 1.10 -15.59 -2.95
CA GLY A 77 1.22 -17.05 -2.86
C GLY A 77 1.61 -17.72 -4.18
N THR A 78 1.06 -17.24 -5.31
CA THR A 78 1.45 -17.71 -6.64
C THR A 78 2.88 -17.30 -6.98
N LEU A 79 3.30 -16.06 -6.67
CA LEU A 79 4.67 -15.60 -6.91
C LEU A 79 5.69 -16.39 -6.09
N ILE A 80 5.41 -16.67 -4.81
CA ILE A 80 6.27 -17.50 -3.96
C ILE A 80 6.41 -18.92 -4.54
N SER A 81 5.30 -19.49 -5.01
CA SER A 81 5.29 -20.83 -5.59
C SER A 81 6.02 -20.88 -6.93
N LEU A 82 5.89 -19.84 -7.76
CA LEU A 82 6.57 -19.71 -9.05
C LEU A 82 8.06 -19.41 -8.90
N GLU A 83 8.46 -18.63 -7.89
CA GLU A 83 9.86 -18.36 -7.56
C GLU A 83 10.63 -19.65 -7.28
N ALA A 84 10.02 -20.61 -6.57
CA ALA A 84 10.59 -21.92 -6.32
C ALA A 84 10.77 -22.79 -7.59
N VAL A 85 9.93 -22.59 -8.62
CA VAL A 85 9.94 -23.39 -9.86
C VAL A 85 10.81 -22.77 -10.95
N LEU A 86 10.76 -21.44 -11.09
CA LEU A 86 11.34 -20.69 -12.19
C LEU A 86 12.65 -19.97 -11.81
N ASN A 87 13.12 -20.09 -10.55
CA ASN A 87 14.36 -19.50 -10.05
C ASN A 87 14.49 -17.97 -10.28
N PHE A 88 13.37 -17.23 -10.26
CA PHE A 88 13.37 -15.77 -10.31
C PHE A 88 12.99 -15.21 -8.94
N HIS A 89 13.61 -14.11 -8.53
CA HIS A 89 13.23 -13.38 -7.32
C HIS A 89 12.26 -12.25 -7.67
N THR A 90 11.09 -12.23 -7.03
CA THR A 90 10.15 -11.13 -7.23
C THR A 90 10.66 -9.89 -6.49
N PRO A 91 10.91 -8.77 -7.18
CA PRO A 91 11.39 -7.58 -6.49
C PRO A 91 10.30 -7.02 -5.56
N PRO A 92 10.61 -6.67 -4.30
CA PRO A 92 9.60 -6.24 -3.31
C PRO A 92 8.75 -5.04 -3.73
N TRP A 93 9.29 -4.15 -4.57
CA TRP A 93 8.54 -3.00 -5.08
C TRP A 93 7.37 -3.41 -5.98
N ALA A 94 7.47 -4.54 -6.70
CA ALA A 94 6.41 -5.02 -7.58
C ALA A 94 5.19 -5.48 -6.76
N LEU A 95 5.44 -6.19 -5.65
CA LEU A 95 4.40 -6.58 -4.69
C LEU A 95 3.74 -5.37 -4.04
N TYR A 96 4.54 -4.35 -3.68
CA TYR A 96 4.02 -3.10 -3.11
C TYR A 96 3.10 -2.36 -4.09
N VAL A 97 3.53 -2.17 -5.35
CA VAL A 97 2.73 -1.51 -6.39
C VAL A 97 1.46 -2.29 -6.69
N ALA A 98 1.54 -3.62 -6.79
CA ALA A 98 0.38 -4.47 -6.99
C ALA A 98 -0.62 -4.33 -5.83
N GLY A 99 -0.16 -4.39 -4.58
CA GLY A 99 -1.00 -4.25 -3.40
C GLY A 99 -1.70 -2.90 -3.31
N MET A 100 -0.94 -1.82 -3.50
CA MET A 100 -1.50 -0.45 -3.49
C MET A 100 -2.45 -0.22 -4.67
N GLY A 101 -2.16 -0.78 -5.85
CA GLY A 101 -3.02 -0.71 -7.02
C GLY A 101 -4.36 -1.41 -6.80
N VAL A 102 -4.34 -2.64 -6.30
CA VAL A 102 -5.56 -3.40 -5.99
C VAL A 102 -6.40 -2.67 -4.94
N TRP A 103 -5.78 -2.21 -3.85
CA TRP A 103 -6.49 -1.46 -2.82
C TRP A 103 -7.13 -0.18 -3.37
N GLY A 104 -6.40 0.60 -4.18
CA GLY A 104 -6.90 1.81 -4.82
C GLY A 104 -8.06 1.54 -5.77
N ILE A 105 -7.94 0.54 -6.65
CA ILE A 105 -8.98 0.15 -7.60
C ILE A 105 -10.26 -0.29 -6.87
N VAL A 106 -10.14 -1.16 -5.87
CA VAL A 106 -11.30 -1.63 -5.10
C VAL A 106 -11.98 -0.45 -4.38
N GLY A 107 -11.20 0.45 -3.78
CA GLY A 107 -11.72 1.67 -3.17
C GLY A 107 -12.47 2.57 -4.17
N CYS A 108 -11.88 2.80 -5.35
CA CYS A 108 -12.51 3.60 -6.41
C CYS A 108 -13.79 2.96 -6.95
N VAL A 109 -13.80 1.65 -7.20
CA VAL A 109 -14.97 0.94 -7.72
C VAL A 109 -16.14 1.00 -6.74
N LEU A 110 -15.88 0.81 -5.44
CA LEU A 110 -16.92 0.88 -4.43
C LEU A 110 -17.45 2.31 -4.25
N ALA A 111 -16.58 3.31 -4.20
CA ALA A 111 -17.00 4.71 -4.12
C ALA A 111 -17.80 5.15 -5.36
N ALA A 112 -17.38 4.74 -6.57
CA ALA A 112 -18.08 5.05 -7.82
C ALA A 112 -19.43 4.34 -7.92
N ARG A 113 -19.58 3.15 -7.32
CA ARG A 113 -20.87 2.44 -7.24
C ARG A 113 -21.84 3.18 -6.34
N ASP A 114 -21.39 3.62 -5.16
CA ASP A 114 -22.26 4.32 -4.21
C ASP A 114 -22.66 5.70 -4.70
N GLY A 115 -21.77 6.40 -5.42
CA GLY A 115 -22.09 7.68 -6.07
C GLY A 115 -23.16 7.59 -7.16
N ARG A 116 -23.44 6.39 -7.70
CA ARG A 116 -24.50 6.15 -8.70
C ARG A 116 -25.86 5.81 -8.07
N MET A 117 -25.92 5.60 -6.75
CA MET A 117 -27.18 5.33 -6.03
C MET A 117 -27.78 6.60 -5.38
N LYS A 118 -27.24 7.77 -5.73
CA LYS A 118 -27.84 9.10 -5.48
C LYS A 118 -28.29 9.69 -6.80
#